data_AF-A0A8J7KDB5-F1
#
_entry.id   AF-A0A8J7KDB5-F1
#
_cell.length_a   1.000
_cell.length_b   1.000
_cell.length_c   1.000
_cell.angle_alpha   90.00
_cell.angle_beta   90.00
_cell.angle_gamma   90.00
#
_symmetry.space_group_name_H-M   'P 1'
#
loop_
_entity.id
_entity.type
_entity.pdbx_description
1 polymer ?
#
loop_
_entity_poly.entity_id
_entity_poly.type
_entity_poly.pdbx_seq_one_letter_code
_entity_poly.pdbx_strand_id
1 'polypeptide(L)'
;MVSPEDQQVDALMLRQRQDMYLANHYTTAHITVVSVALGVAGISAASLLSSSPPFAEVHALLAVLWIVSLLATTVAFAGAMIGSITLPPRVPAVVDLGPPLLLALCEFLLFSILAYQVTGLSSPRALLIGWWFTFGAYGMLAAGQVWRVHHLVDPRTFARFRPRLRDDIWKAAGTGVFGTVIGTIHALTPRLPQALEFAFAALAGLAMVVALTSHSLSASQLRTDLGRR
;
A
#
# COMPACT_ATOMS: atom_id res chain seq x y z
N MET A 1 9.18 1.97 50.38
CA MET A 1 8.06 2.76 49.82
C MET A 1 8.60 3.49 48.62
N VAL A 2 8.07 3.22 47.42
CA VAL A 2 8.47 3.92 46.20
C VAL A 2 7.85 5.32 46.24
N SER A 3 8.63 6.37 45.97
CA SER A 3 8.11 7.74 45.95
C SER A 3 7.03 7.87 44.86
N PRO A 4 5.93 8.61 45.09
CA PRO A 4 4.96 8.90 44.04
C PRO A 4 5.58 9.62 42.83
N GLU A 5 6.70 10.32 43.00
CA GLU A 5 7.47 10.91 41.88
C GLU A 5 8.17 9.84 41.04
N ASP A 6 8.77 8.82 41.67
CA ASP A 6 9.42 7.70 40.96
C ASP A 6 8.39 6.90 40.14
N GLN A 7 7.17 6.72 40.68
CA GLN A 7 6.07 6.06 39.94
C GLN A 7 5.62 6.86 38.71
N GLN A 8 5.67 8.19 38.76
CA GLN A 8 5.31 9.04 37.62
C GLN A 8 6.38 9.00 36.52
N VAL A 9 7.67 9.01 36.90
CA VAL A 9 8.79 8.92 35.95
C VAL A 9 8.77 7.56 35.24
N ASP A 10 8.53 6.47 35.98
CA ASP A 10 8.40 5.13 35.39
C ASP A 10 7.22 5.02 34.42
N ALA A 11 6.06 5.59 34.76
CA ALA A 11 4.89 5.57 33.90
C ALA A 11 5.08 6.39 32.61
N LEU A 12 5.77 7.53 32.68
CA LEU A 12 6.12 8.35 31.52
C LEU A 12 7.14 7.65 30.62
N MET A 13 8.19 7.05 31.19
CA MET A 13 9.17 6.27 30.43
C MET A 13 8.54 5.04 29.78
N LEU A 14 7.63 4.34 30.48
CA LEU A 14 6.88 3.21 29.92
C LEU A 14 6.04 3.62 28.72
N ARG A 15 5.34 4.77 28.80
CA ARG A 15 4.58 5.33 27.67
C ARG A 15 5.51 5.68 26.51
N GLN A 16 6.57 6.45 26.73
CA GLN A 16 7.53 6.78 25.67
C GLN A 16 8.14 5.54 25.00
N ARG A 17 8.45 4.50 25.77
CA ARG A 17 8.94 3.23 25.23
C ARG A 17 7.88 2.50 24.41
N GLN A 18 6.62 2.51 24.84
CA GLN A 18 5.52 1.93 24.07
C GLN A 18 5.29 2.67 22.74
N ASP A 19 5.33 4.01 22.77
CA ASP A 19 5.17 4.86 21.58
C ASP A 19 6.26 4.57 20.56
N MET A 20 7.53 4.52 21.02
CA MET A 20 8.66 4.17 20.16
C MET A 20 8.60 2.73 19.68
N TYR A 21 8.21 1.78 20.53
CA TYR A 21 8.15 0.36 20.15
C TYR A 21 7.13 0.12 19.04
N LEU A 22 5.95 0.74 19.11
CA LEU A 22 4.91 0.61 18.09
C LEU A 22 5.34 1.20 16.76
N ALA A 23 5.80 2.45 16.77
CA ALA A 23 6.27 3.10 15.56
C ALA A 23 7.42 2.31 14.92
N ASN A 24 8.37 1.85 15.73
CA ASN A 24 9.52 1.11 15.24
C ASN A 24 9.12 -0.30 14.76
N HIS A 25 8.20 -0.99 15.43
CA HIS A 25 7.74 -2.32 15.04
C HIS A 25 6.95 -2.29 13.73
N TYR A 26 5.98 -1.38 13.57
CA TYR A 26 5.23 -1.24 12.32
C TYR A 26 6.14 -0.82 11.16
N THR A 27 7.05 0.12 11.40
CA THR A 27 7.99 0.58 10.38
C THR A 27 8.95 -0.53 9.98
N THR A 28 9.53 -1.26 10.95
CA THR A 28 10.47 -2.36 10.68
C THR A 28 9.78 -3.50 9.94
N ALA A 29 8.61 -3.94 10.39
CA ALA A 29 7.86 -5.02 9.74
C ALA A 29 7.49 -4.64 8.29
N HIS A 30 7.04 -3.41 8.07
CA HIS A 30 6.71 -2.94 6.73
C HIS A 30 7.96 -2.76 5.85
N ILE A 31 9.11 -2.33 6.39
CA ILE A 31 10.39 -2.29 5.67
C ILE A 31 10.80 -3.70 5.22
N THR A 32 10.69 -4.72 6.08
CA THR A 32 11.01 -6.10 5.71
C THR A 32 10.14 -6.57 4.54
N VAL A 33 8.83 -6.31 4.64
CA VAL A 33 7.87 -6.60 3.58
C VAL A 33 8.23 -5.91 2.27
N VAL A 34 8.47 -4.60 2.30
CA VAL A 34 8.83 -3.82 1.11
C VAL A 34 10.13 -4.34 0.51
N SER A 35 11.10 -4.75 1.33
CA SER A 35 12.36 -5.32 0.86
C SER A 35 12.17 -6.65 0.13
N VAL A 36 11.29 -7.52 0.65
CA VAL A 36 10.92 -8.78 -0.01
C VAL A 36 10.20 -8.49 -1.34
N ALA A 37 9.23 -7.56 -1.32
CA ALA A 37 8.51 -7.15 -2.53
C ALA A 37 9.46 -6.57 -3.59
N LEU A 38 10.45 -5.77 -3.20
CA LEU A 38 11.49 -5.25 -4.09
C LEU A 38 12.41 -6.34 -4.65
N GLY A 39 12.75 -7.36 -3.86
CA GLY A 39 13.47 -8.53 -4.35
C GLY A 39 12.72 -9.24 -5.48
N VAL A 40 11.41 -9.44 -5.28
CA VAL A 40 10.53 -10.02 -6.32
C VAL A 40 10.33 -9.06 -7.49
N ALA A 41 10.29 -7.75 -7.24
CA ALA A 41 10.28 -6.74 -8.29
C ALA A 41 11.51 -6.88 -9.19
N GLY A 42 12.69 -7.16 -8.64
CA GLY A 42 13.90 -7.48 -9.41
C GLY A 42 13.75 -8.74 -10.29
N ILE A 43 13.17 -9.81 -9.76
CA ILE A 43 12.90 -11.05 -10.52
C ILE A 43 11.90 -10.81 -11.65
N SER A 44 10.84 -10.05 -11.37
CA SER A 44 9.86 -9.66 -12.39
C SER A 44 10.49 -8.74 -13.45
N ALA A 45 11.35 -7.80 -13.07
CA ALA A 45 12.10 -6.96 -14.00
C ALA A 45 13.02 -7.80 -14.89
N ALA A 46 13.70 -8.81 -14.35
CA ALA A 46 14.48 -9.76 -15.15
C ALA A 46 13.60 -10.51 -16.15
N SER A 47 12.39 -10.95 -15.75
CA SER A 47 11.41 -11.58 -16.65
C SER A 47 10.89 -10.63 -17.74
N LEU A 48 10.89 -9.33 -17.45
CA LEU A 48 10.61 -8.26 -18.41
C LEU A 48 11.83 -7.88 -19.24
N LEU A 49 13.02 -8.41 -19.00
CA LEU A 49 14.16 -8.20 -19.89
C LEU A 49 14.36 -9.39 -20.83
N SER A 50 14.01 -10.59 -20.39
CA SER A 50 13.96 -11.79 -21.22
C SER A 50 12.61 -11.89 -21.93
N SER A 51 12.44 -11.24 -23.08
CA SER A 51 11.19 -11.35 -23.85
C SER A 51 10.92 -12.80 -24.28
N SER A 52 9.75 -13.35 -23.91
CA SER A 52 9.26 -14.63 -24.42
C SER A 52 8.23 -14.41 -25.54
N PRO A 53 8.19 -15.23 -26.61
CA PRO A 53 7.30 -15.02 -27.76
C PRO A 53 5.83 -14.71 -27.44
N PRO A 54 5.14 -15.44 -26.53
CA PRO A 54 3.73 -15.16 -26.22
C PRO A 54 3.50 -13.83 -25.50
N PHE A 55 4.54 -13.18 -24.99
CA PHE A 55 4.46 -11.92 -24.24
C PHE A 55 5.05 -10.72 -24.99
N ALA A 56 5.60 -10.92 -26.19
CA ALA A 56 6.27 -9.87 -26.95
C ALA A 56 5.36 -8.67 -27.23
N GLU A 57 4.09 -8.92 -27.57
CA GLU A 57 3.11 -7.87 -27.89
C GLU A 57 2.67 -7.05 -26.66
N VAL A 58 2.62 -7.68 -25.48
CA VAL A 58 2.19 -7.03 -24.22
C VAL A 58 3.34 -6.53 -23.38
N HIS A 59 4.58 -6.69 -23.84
CA HIS A 59 5.78 -6.43 -23.06
C HIS A 59 5.86 -5.01 -22.50
N ALA A 60 5.57 -4.02 -23.33
CA ALA A 60 5.53 -2.61 -22.93
C ALA A 60 4.42 -2.34 -21.89
N LEU A 61 3.26 -2.99 -22.00
CA LEU A 61 2.19 -2.89 -21.02
C LEU A 61 2.63 -3.48 -19.67
N LEU A 62 3.28 -4.64 -19.68
CA LEU A 62 3.79 -5.26 -18.46
C LEU A 62 4.83 -4.38 -17.75
N ALA A 63 5.68 -3.67 -18.50
CA ALA A 63 6.59 -2.68 -17.93
C ALA A 63 5.85 -1.52 -17.26
N VAL A 64 4.75 -1.02 -17.86
CA VAL A 64 3.90 -0.01 -17.22
C VAL A 64 3.27 -0.56 -15.94
N LEU A 65 2.70 -1.77 -15.95
CA LEU A 65 2.11 -2.39 -14.76
C LEU A 65 3.14 -2.61 -13.63
N TRP A 66 4.38 -2.93 -13.98
CA TRP A 66 5.49 -3.02 -13.03
C TRP A 66 5.78 -1.66 -12.38
N ILE A 67 5.85 -0.57 -13.16
CA ILE A 67 6.00 0.79 -12.63
C ILE A 67 4.82 1.16 -11.73
N VAL A 68 3.60 0.83 -12.14
CA VAL A 68 2.39 1.06 -11.33
C VAL A 68 2.46 0.30 -10.00
N SER A 69 2.98 -0.93 -10.01
CA SER A 69 3.18 -1.74 -8.80
C SER A 69 4.18 -1.08 -7.85
N LEU A 70 5.30 -0.54 -8.36
CA LEU A 70 6.25 0.25 -7.56
C LEU A 70 5.62 1.50 -6.95
N LEU A 71 4.85 2.24 -7.75
CA LEU A 71 4.16 3.43 -7.29
C LEU A 71 3.13 3.07 -6.20
N ALA A 72 2.38 1.99 -6.39
CA ALA A 72 1.41 1.51 -5.41
C ALA A 72 2.08 1.17 -4.07
N THR A 73 3.15 0.35 -4.08
CA THR A 73 3.93 0.03 -2.88
C THR A 73 4.48 1.29 -2.20
N THR A 74 4.98 2.25 -3.00
CA THR A 74 5.47 3.54 -2.47
C THR A 74 4.35 4.33 -1.79
N VAL A 75 3.14 4.35 -2.37
CA VAL A 75 1.96 5.02 -1.79
C VAL A 75 1.54 4.38 -0.48
N ALA A 76 1.45 3.03 -0.40
CA ALA A 76 1.15 2.38 0.87
C ALA A 76 2.21 2.64 1.92
N PHE A 77 3.50 2.57 1.55
CA PHE A 77 4.59 2.86 2.47
C PHE A 77 4.51 4.30 3.00
N ALA A 78 4.28 5.28 2.12
CA ALA A 78 4.08 6.67 2.51
C ALA A 78 2.86 6.84 3.43
N GLY A 79 1.75 6.17 3.12
CA GLY A 79 0.54 6.15 3.94
C GLY A 79 0.78 5.55 5.34
N ALA A 80 1.47 4.42 5.42
CA ALA A 80 1.82 3.76 6.68
C ALA A 80 2.75 4.63 7.55
N MET A 81 3.75 5.27 6.93
CA MET A 81 4.68 6.18 7.61
C MET A 81 3.99 7.42 8.17
N ILE A 82 3.03 7.99 7.44
CA ILE A 82 2.26 9.15 7.91
C ILE A 82 1.25 8.71 8.99
N GLY A 83 0.56 7.59 8.75
CA GLY A 83 -0.46 7.05 9.64
C GLY A 83 0.08 6.65 11.00
N SER A 84 1.30 6.10 11.06
CA SER A 84 1.93 5.65 12.32
C SER A 84 2.10 6.77 13.34
N ILE A 85 2.32 8.01 12.89
CA ILE A 85 2.43 9.21 13.75
C ILE A 85 1.09 9.55 14.42
N THR A 86 -0.02 9.19 13.79
CA THR A 86 -1.37 9.54 14.26
C THR A 86 -2.01 8.46 15.12
N LEU A 87 -1.41 7.27 15.19
CA LEU A 87 -1.96 6.15 15.95
C LEU A 87 -1.81 6.39 17.46
N PRO A 88 -2.82 6.01 18.26
CA PRO A 88 -2.72 6.10 19.70
C PRO A 88 -1.68 5.07 20.21
N PRO A 89 -0.98 5.39 21.30
CA PRO A 89 -0.06 4.45 21.90
C PRO A 89 -0.83 3.34 22.63
N ARG A 90 -1.01 2.22 21.95
CA ARG A 90 -1.70 1.03 22.46
C ARG A 90 -0.89 -0.19 22.12
N VAL A 91 -0.72 -1.10 23.09
CA VAL A 91 -0.06 -2.39 22.86
C VAL A 91 -0.73 -3.10 21.68
N PRO A 92 0.02 -3.49 20.64
CA PRO A 92 -0.58 -4.08 19.45
C PRO A 92 -1.08 -5.48 19.80
N ALA A 93 -2.30 -5.80 19.41
CA ALA A 93 -2.82 -7.16 19.48
C ALA A 93 -2.34 -7.95 18.26
N VAL A 94 -2.27 -9.28 18.37
CA VAL A 94 -1.89 -10.15 17.24
C VAL A 94 -2.80 -9.92 16.01
N VAL A 95 -4.07 -9.61 16.25
CA VAL A 95 -5.04 -9.27 15.18
C VAL A 95 -4.65 -8.00 14.40
N ASP A 96 -3.81 -7.14 14.99
CA ASP A 96 -3.34 -5.92 14.35
C ASP A 96 -2.25 -6.18 13.29
N LEU A 97 -1.66 -7.39 13.30
CA LEU A 97 -0.64 -7.84 12.33
C LEU A 97 -1.25 -8.38 11.03
N GLY A 98 -2.46 -8.96 11.11
CA GLY A 98 -3.12 -9.55 9.94
C GLY A 98 -3.28 -8.56 8.78
N PRO A 99 -3.79 -7.34 9.03
CA PRO A 99 -4.02 -6.38 7.96
C PRO A 99 -2.71 -5.95 7.22
N PRO A 100 -1.60 -5.57 7.88
CA PRO A 100 -0.31 -5.34 7.21
C PRO A 100 0.23 -6.56 6.45
N LEU A 101 0.04 -7.77 6.98
CA LEU A 101 0.46 -9.00 6.29
C LEU A 101 -0.34 -9.27 5.01
N LEU A 102 -1.63 -8.98 5.00
CA LEU A 102 -2.45 -9.10 3.79
C LEU A 102 -2.06 -8.07 2.74
N LEU A 103 -1.71 -6.85 3.17
CA LEU A 103 -1.20 -5.82 2.27
C LEU A 103 0.15 -6.24 1.66
N ALA A 104 1.06 -6.75 2.50
CA ALA A 104 2.35 -7.32 2.10
C ALA A 104 2.21 -8.43 1.06
N LEU A 105 1.25 -9.34 1.28
CA LEU A 105 0.94 -10.40 0.34
C LEU A 105 0.47 -9.84 -1.00
N CYS A 106 -0.38 -8.80 -1.00
CA CYS A 106 -0.81 -8.17 -2.23
C CYS A 106 0.35 -7.46 -2.95
N GLU A 107 1.25 -6.79 -2.24
CA GLU A 107 2.46 -6.18 -2.83
C GLU A 107 3.34 -7.25 -3.49
N PHE A 108 3.57 -8.36 -2.79
CA PHE A 108 4.27 -9.51 -3.33
C PHE A 108 3.57 -10.06 -4.59
N LEU A 109 2.24 -10.18 -4.57
CA LEU A 109 1.46 -10.68 -5.71
C LEU A 109 1.52 -9.75 -6.92
N LEU A 110 1.50 -8.43 -6.72
CA LEU A 110 1.61 -7.43 -7.79
C LEU A 110 2.90 -7.59 -8.62
N PHE A 111 4.02 -7.96 -7.97
CA PHE A 111 5.28 -8.23 -8.68
C PHE A 111 5.40 -9.68 -9.15
N SER A 112 5.03 -10.66 -8.32
CA SER A 112 5.23 -12.08 -8.66
C SER A 112 4.36 -12.52 -9.86
N ILE A 113 3.15 -11.99 -10.02
CA ILE A 113 2.32 -12.26 -11.20
C ILE A 113 3.01 -11.79 -12.49
N LEU A 114 3.79 -10.70 -12.43
CA LEU A 114 4.57 -10.19 -13.56
C LEU A 114 5.83 -11.03 -13.84
N ALA A 115 6.30 -11.84 -12.89
CA ALA A 115 7.39 -12.79 -13.07
C ALA A 115 6.91 -14.09 -13.76
N TYR A 116 6.28 -13.96 -14.93
CA TYR A 116 5.61 -15.04 -15.65
C TYR A 116 6.50 -16.25 -15.96
N GLN A 117 7.82 -16.05 -16.09
CA GLN A 117 8.79 -17.13 -16.32
C GLN A 117 8.98 -18.02 -15.10
N VAL A 118 8.81 -17.46 -13.90
CA VAL A 118 8.94 -18.18 -12.64
C VAL A 118 7.60 -18.80 -12.23
N THR A 119 6.49 -18.09 -12.46
CA THR A 119 5.15 -18.58 -12.10
C THR A 119 4.59 -19.59 -13.10
N GLY A 120 5.19 -19.74 -14.28
CA GLY A 120 4.72 -20.65 -15.32
C GLY A 120 3.42 -20.19 -16.00
N LEU A 121 3.04 -18.92 -15.84
CA LEU A 121 1.88 -18.35 -16.53
C LEU A 121 2.16 -18.28 -18.03
N SER A 122 1.40 -19.05 -18.82
CA SER A 122 1.54 -19.11 -20.27
C SER A 122 0.63 -18.15 -21.05
N SER A 123 -0.31 -17.50 -20.35
CA SER A 123 -1.32 -16.64 -20.97
C SER A 123 -1.21 -15.19 -20.47
N PRO A 124 -0.96 -14.21 -21.37
CA PRO A 124 -1.04 -12.78 -21.05
C PRO A 124 -2.35 -12.39 -20.39
N ARG A 125 -3.46 -12.99 -20.83
CA ARG A 125 -4.78 -12.71 -20.28
C ARG A 125 -4.90 -13.13 -18.82
N ALA A 126 -4.45 -14.34 -18.47
CA ALA A 126 -4.49 -14.82 -17.08
C ALA A 126 -3.64 -13.93 -16.17
N LEU A 127 -2.48 -13.48 -16.67
CA LEU A 127 -1.61 -12.53 -15.99
C LEU A 127 -2.33 -11.19 -15.73
N LEU A 128 -2.92 -10.58 -16.77
CA LEU A 128 -3.63 -9.30 -16.63
C LEU A 128 -4.82 -9.41 -15.67
N ILE A 129 -5.61 -10.47 -15.77
CA ILE A 129 -6.72 -10.75 -14.84
C ILE A 129 -6.21 -10.83 -13.40
N GLY A 130 -5.19 -11.66 -13.17
CA GLY A 130 -4.60 -11.85 -11.84
C GLY A 130 -4.04 -10.55 -11.27
N TRP A 131 -3.33 -9.77 -12.09
CA TRP A 131 -2.74 -8.51 -11.68
C TRP A 131 -3.82 -7.49 -11.30
N TRP A 132 -4.85 -7.30 -12.13
CA TRP A 132 -5.94 -6.35 -11.85
C TRP A 132 -6.76 -6.73 -10.62
N PHE A 133 -7.06 -8.01 -10.40
CA PHE A 133 -7.71 -8.46 -9.17
C PHE A 133 -6.84 -8.26 -7.94
N THR A 134 -5.53 -8.51 -8.06
CA THR A 134 -4.58 -8.24 -6.96
C THR A 134 -4.52 -6.76 -6.65
N PHE A 135 -4.47 -5.89 -7.66
CA PHE A 135 -4.53 -4.44 -7.50
C PHE A 135 -5.85 -3.98 -6.87
N GLY A 136 -6.97 -4.61 -7.25
CA GLY A 136 -8.27 -4.40 -6.64
C GLY A 136 -8.30 -4.76 -5.14
N ALA A 137 -7.81 -5.95 -4.81
CA ALA A 137 -7.70 -6.43 -3.43
C ALA A 137 -6.78 -5.52 -2.59
N TYR A 138 -5.66 -5.09 -3.17
CA TYR A 138 -4.74 -4.14 -2.56
C TYR A 138 -5.42 -2.83 -2.18
N GLY A 139 -6.16 -2.21 -3.11
CA GLY A 139 -6.92 -0.98 -2.83
C GLY A 139 -7.99 -1.16 -1.75
N MET A 140 -8.71 -2.28 -1.76
CA MET A 140 -9.70 -2.61 -0.72
C MET A 140 -9.09 -2.79 0.66
N LEU A 141 -7.96 -3.51 0.74
CA LEU A 141 -7.23 -3.69 2.00
C LEU A 141 -6.68 -2.37 2.51
N ALA A 142 -6.12 -1.53 1.63
CA ALA A 142 -5.65 -0.20 1.98
C ALA A 142 -6.80 0.66 2.54
N ALA A 143 -7.97 0.66 1.88
CA ALA A 143 -9.16 1.36 2.38
C ALA A 143 -9.57 0.86 3.78
N GLY A 144 -9.52 -0.46 3.99
CA GLY A 144 -9.74 -1.08 5.30
C GLY A 144 -8.76 -0.61 6.37
N GLN A 145 -7.46 -0.49 6.05
CA GLN A 145 -6.47 0.07 6.97
C GLN A 145 -6.79 1.50 7.34
N VAL A 146 -7.02 2.36 6.33
CA VAL A 146 -7.26 3.79 6.56
C VAL A 146 -8.56 3.97 7.35
N TRP A 147 -9.58 3.16 7.09
CA TRP A 147 -10.83 3.15 7.85
C TRP A 147 -10.61 2.75 9.31
N ARG A 148 -9.80 1.72 9.56
CA ARG A 148 -9.40 1.34 10.92
C ARG A 148 -8.64 2.48 11.62
N VAL A 149 -7.66 3.09 10.95
CA VAL A 149 -6.92 4.24 11.48
C VAL A 149 -7.88 5.39 11.82
N HIS A 150 -8.84 5.70 10.95
CA HIS A 150 -9.84 6.74 11.17
C HIS A 150 -10.64 6.57 12.48
N HIS A 151 -10.89 5.32 12.89
CA HIS A 151 -11.59 5.01 14.15
C HIS A 151 -10.66 4.95 15.36
N LEU A 152 -9.38 4.68 15.17
CA LEU A 152 -8.39 4.65 16.26
C LEU A 152 -7.84 6.03 16.62
N VAL A 153 -7.76 6.94 15.65
CA VAL A 153 -7.24 8.30 15.84
C VAL A 153 -8.15 9.11 16.75
N ASP A 154 -7.56 9.69 17.81
CA ASP A 154 -8.27 10.57 18.75
C ASP A 154 -8.88 11.78 18.03
N PRO A 155 -10.22 11.95 18.05
CA PRO A 155 -10.90 13.07 17.41
C PRO A 155 -10.45 14.44 17.90
N ARG A 156 -10.03 14.55 19.17
CA ARG A 156 -9.68 15.85 19.77
C ARG A 156 -8.30 16.31 19.30
N THR A 157 -7.32 15.41 19.32
CA THR A 157 -5.93 15.72 18.97
C THR A 157 -5.73 15.93 17.47
N PHE A 158 -6.48 15.18 16.63
CA PHE A 158 -6.29 15.12 15.17
C PHE A 158 -7.55 15.52 14.38
N ALA A 159 -8.37 16.43 14.90
CA ALA A 159 -9.63 16.86 14.27
C ALA A 159 -9.47 17.30 12.80
N ARG A 160 -8.37 18.01 12.48
CA ARG A 160 -8.06 18.49 11.10
C ARG A 160 -7.63 17.37 10.14
N PHE A 161 -7.15 16.25 10.66
CA PHE A 161 -6.66 15.13 9.87
C PHE A 161 -7.77 14.13 9.52
N ARG A 162 -8.81 14.01 10.36
CA ARG A 162 -9.92 13.06 10.15
C ARG A 162 -10.66 13.20 8.81
N PRO A 163 -11.00 14.40 8.31
CA PRO A 163 -11.64 14.53 6.99
C PRO A 163 -10.78 13.96 5.86
N ARG A 164 -9.46 14.04 5.98
CA ARG A 164 -8.52 13.50 4.98
C ARG A 164 -8.46 12.00 5.02
N LEU A 165 -8.43 11.40 6.21
CA LEU A 165 -8.55 9.94 6.33
C LEU A 165 -9.83 9.44 5.66
N ARG A 166 -10.95 10.18 5.77
CA ARG A 166 -12.19 9.83 5.07
C ARG A 166 -12.05 9.89 3.55
N ASP A 167 -11.39 10.92 3.03
CA ASP A 167 -11.10 11.06 1.61
C ASP A 167 -10.15 9.94 1.12
N ASP A 168 -9.11 9.62 1.88
CA ASP A 168 -8.16 8.54 1.59
C ASP A 168 -8.84 7.16 1.59
N ILE A 169 -9.82 6.91 2.46
CA ILE A 169 -10.64 5.68 2.42
C ILE A 169 -11.34 5.57 1.07
N TRP A 170 -12.01 6.63 0.61
CA TRP A 170 -12.75 6.61 -0.64
C TRP A 170 -11.84 6.51 -1.86
N LYS A 171 -10.68 7.16 -1.83
CA LYS A 171 -9.67 7.05 -2.89
C LYS A 171 -9.12 5.63 -2.99
N ALA A 172 -8.75 5.02 -1.87
CA ALA A 172 -8.26 3.65 -1.83
C ALA A 172 -9.36 2.64 -2.23
N ALA A 173 -10.60 2.84 -1.77
CA ALA A 173 -11.74 2.03 -2.20
C ALA A 173 -12.01 2.22 -3.70
N GLY A 174 -11.89 3.44 -4.23
CA GLY A 174 -11.99 3.73 -5.64
C GLY A 174 -10.95 2.96 -6.46
N THR A 175 -9.69 2.93 -6.00
CA THR A 175 -8.63 2.08 -6.59
C THR A 175 -9.01 0.61 -6.57
N GLY A 176 -9.55 0.12 -5.45
CA GLY A 176 -9.95 -1.27 -5.33
C GLY A 176 -11.11 -1.64 -6.28
N VAL A 177 -12.15 -0.81 -6.34
CA VAL A 177 -13.27 -0.97 -7.28
C VAL A 177 -12.76 -0.93 -8.72
N PHE A 178 -11.89 0.03 -9.03
CA PHE A 178 -11.29 0.14 -10.35
C PHE A 178 -10.56 -1.15 -10.75
N GLY A 179 -9.67 -1.66 -9.90
CA GLY A 179 -8.96 -2.92 -10.18
C GLY A 179 -9.89 -4.11 -10.38
N THR A 180 -10.90 -4.26 -9.52
CA THR A 180 -11.90 -5.35 -9.64
C THR A 180 -12.74 -5.24 -10.91
N VAL A 181 -13.17 -4.03 -11.28
CA VAL A 181 -13.95 -3.80 -12.50
C VAL A 181 -13.11 -4.14 -13.73
N ILE A 182 -11.87 -3.64 -13.83
CA ILE A 182 -11.00 -3.93 -14.98
C ILE A 182 -10.65 -5.43 -15.04
N GLY A 183 -10.36 -6.07 -13.91
CA GLY A 183 -10.14 -7.52 -13.84
C GLY A 183 -11.36 -8.32 -14.33
N THR A 184 -12.57 -7.88 -13.97
CA THR A 184 -13.82 -8.47 -14.45
C THR A 184 -14.01 -8.24 -15.96
N ILE A 185 -13.69 -7.06 -16.48
CA ILE A 185 -13.75 -6.78 -17.92
C ILE A 185 -12.81 -7.72 -18.69
N HIS A 186 -11.57 -7.93 -18.24
CA HIS A 186 -10.66 -8.91 -18.87
C HIS A 186 -11.14 -10.36 -18.74
N ALA A 187 -11.81 -10.71 -17.64
CA ALA A 187 -12.38 -12.04 -17.45
C ALA A 187 -13.57 -12.31 -18.39
N LEU A 188 -14.39 -11.29 -18.67
CA LEU A 188 -15.56 -11.40 -19.54
C LEU A 188 -15.27 -11.13 -21.02
N THR A 189 -14.25 -10.34 -21.33
CA THR A 189 -13.92 -9.90 -22.69
C THR A 189 -12.62 -10.53 -23.16
N PRO A 190 -12.64 -11.50 -24.10
CA PRO A 190 -11.44 -12.25 -24.49
C PRO A 190 -10.35 -11.42 -25.16
N ARG A 191 -10.70 -10.29 -25.78
CA ARG A 191 -9.78 -9.41 -26.48
C ARG A 191 -10.19 -7.96 -26.23
N LEU A 192 -9.37 -7.24 -25.47
CA LEU A 192 -9.49 -5.78 -25.36
C LEU A 192 -8.52 -5.14 -26.35
N PRO A 193 -8.86 -3.97 -26.92
CA PRO A 193 -7.90 -3.19 -27.69
C PRO A 193 -6.70 -2.82 -26.80
N GLN A 194 -5.49 -3.03 -27.29
CA GLN A 194 -4.26 -2.75 -26.54
C GLN A 194 -4.19 -1.30 -26.04
N ALA A 195 -4.69 -0.34 -26.84
CA ALA A 195 -4.78 1.07 -26.45
C ALA A 195 -5.60 1.27 -25.16
N LEU A 196 -6.66 0.49 -24.97
CA LEU A 196 -7.50 0.56 -23.78
C LEU A 196 -6.78 -0.02 -22.55
N GLU A 197 -6.01 -1.10 -22.73
CA GLU A 197 -5.19 -1.68 -21.66
C GLU A 197 -4.13 -0.69 -21.17
N PHE A 198 -3.45 0.00 -22.09
CA PHE A 198 -2.54 1.08 -21.74
C PHE A 198 -3.24 2.25 -21.05
N ALA A 199 -4.44 2.64 -21.52
CA ALA A 199 -5.21 3.70 -20.88
C ALA A 199 -5.58 3.36 -19.44
N PHE A 200 -5.99 2.12 -19.16
CA PHE A 200 -6.27 1.66 -17.80
C PHE A 200 -5.01 1.65 -16.92
N ALA A 201 -3.89 1.12 -17.43
CA ALA A 201 -2.63 1.11 -16.70
C ALA A 201 -2.11 2.53 -16.41
N ALA A 202 -2.19 3.42 -17.40
CA ALA A 202 -1.79 4.83 -17.25
C ALA A 202 -2.68 5.57 -16.23
N LEU A 203 -3.99 5.32 -16.24
CA LEU A 203 -4.91 5.90 -15.27
C LEU A 203 -4.59 5.43 -13.84
N ALA A 204 -4.30 4.13 -13.66
CA ALA A 204 -3.85 3.60 -12.38
C ALA A 204 -2.54 4.25 -11.92
N GLY A 205 -1.56 4.37 -12.82
CA GLY A 205 -0.29 5.05 -12.53
C GLY A 205 -0.47 6.51 -12.14
N LEU A 206 -1.27 7.26 -12.89
CA LEU A 206 -1.60 8.66 -12.59
C LEU A 206 -2.26 8.78 -11.22
N ALA A 207 -3.21 7.90 -10.90
CA ALA A 207 -3.86 7.88 -9.59
C ALA A 207 -2.84 7.66 -8.45
N MET A 208 -1.86 6.78 -8.63
CA MET A 208 -0.80 6.57 -7.63
C MET A 208 0.11 7.81 -7.48
N VAL A 209 0.44 8.50 -8.57
CA VAL A 209 1.21 9.76 -8.51
C VAL A 209 0.44 10.84 -7.76
N VAL A 210 -0.87 10.98 -8.02
CA VAL A 210 -1.73 11.91 -7.28
C VAL A 210 -1.82 11.53 -5.80
N ALA A 211 -1.92 10.24 -5.47
CA ALA A 211 -1.92 9.78 -4.08
C ALA A 211 -0.58 10.12 -3.38
N LEU A 212 0.56 9.88 -4.04
CA LEU A 212 1.88 10.16 -3.48
C LEU A 212 2.10 11.66 -3.20
N THR A 213 1.67 12.52 -4.13
CA THR A 213 1.72 13.98 -3.92
C THR A 213 0.82 14.42 -2.77
N SER A 214 -0.39 13.85 -2.64
CA SER A 214 -1.29 14.09 -1.50
C SER A 214 -0.66 13.67 -0.16
N HIS A 215 0.03 12.53 -0.12
CA HIS A 215 0.78 12.10 1.07
C HIS A 215 1.92 13.05 1.42
N SER A 216 2.70 13.52 0.44
CA SER A 216 3.77 14.49 0.67
C SER A 216 3.25 15.81 1.27
N LEU A 217 2.13 16.31 0.75
CA LEU A 217 1.46 17.50 1.30
C LEU A 217 0.91 17.27 2.71
N SER A 218 0.39 16.08 2.98
CA SER A 218 -0.09 15.71 4.32
C SER A 218 1.06 15.63 5.33
N ALA A 219 2.20 15.06 4.92
CA ALA A 219 3.39 14.97 5.75
C ALA A 219 3.99 16.36 6.07
N SER A 220 4.06 17.26 5.09
CA SER A 220 4.59 18.62 5.32
C SER A 220 3.73 19.40 6.31
N GLN A 221 2.40 19.27 6.21
CA GLN A 221 1.48 19.93 7.12
C GLN A 221 1.51 19.35 8.54
N LEU A 222 1.62 18.03 8.69
CA LEU A 222 1.82 17.39 9.99
C LEU A 222 3.11 17.88 10.66
N ARG A 223 4.21 18.03 9.91
CA ARG A 223 5.47 18.58 10.45
C ARG A 223 5.29 20.02 10.93
N THR A 224 4.58 20.85 10.17
CA THR A 224 4.32 22.24 10.59
C THR A 224 3.41 22.34 11.82
N ASP A 225 2.43 21.44 11.95
CA ASP A 225 1.51 21.42 13.09
C ASP A 225 2.21 20.92 14.37
N LEU A 226 3.11 19.93 14.24
CA LEU A 226 3.90 19.42 15.37
C LEU A 226 4.99 20.41 15.81
N GLY A 227 5.64 21.12 14.89
CA GLY A 227 6.66 22.12 15.23
C GLY A 227 6.15 23.40 15.90
N ARG A 228 4.82 23.58 15.98
CA ARG A 228 4.18 24.72 16.66
C ARG A 228 3.74 24.42 18.09
N ARG A 229 3.84 23.16 18.53
CA ARG A 229 3.53 22.72 19.90
C ARG A 229 4.80 22.63 20.72
#